data_AF-A0A645IVG9-F1
#
_entry.id   AF-A0A645IVG9-F1
#
_cell.length_a   1.000
_cell.length_b   1.000
_cell.length_c   1.000
_cell.angle_alpha   90.00
_cell.angle_beta   90.00
_cell.angle_gamma   90.00
#
_symmetry.space_group_name_H-M   'P 1'
#
loop_
_entity.id
_entity.type
_entity.pdbx_description
1 polymer ?
#
loop_
_entity_poly.entity_id
_entity_poly.type
_entity_poly.pdbx_seq_one_letter_code
_entity_poly.pdbx_strand_id
1 'polypeptide(L)'
;MLVIAIDRFYTAGLDWSLIVAGALAMLWVFACPSLLMRKPTFLKIVVPALLAVLAFLLLVNRFFFMADWYARLALPIVLVFGALVIVCGELIVRRILRSFYIPAAILTAVGILVSAIELIVNRYLIGHISIQWSLFVLIPCLALAGIAVSIARRRSIQDEIRKRLHL
;
A
#
# COMPACT_ATOMS: atom_id res chain seq x y z
N MET A 1 -0.33 1.33 -29.28
CA MET A 1 0.26 0.98 -30.59
C MET A 1 1.09 2.11 -31.19
N LEU A 2 0.63 3.38 -31.15
CA LEU A 2 1.39 4.53 -31.66
C LEU A 2 2.78 4.74 -31.00
N VAL A 3 2.90 4.57 -29.68
CA VAL A 3 4.17 4.79 -28.96
C VAL A 3 5.25 3.76 -29.32
N ILE A 4 4.86 2.50 -29.56
CA ILE A 4 5.78 1.40 -29.94
C ILE A 4 6.32 1.61 -31.36
N ALA A 5 5.47 2.13 -32.26
CA ALA A 5 5.85 2.42 -33.63
C ALA A 5 6.83 3.60 -33.70
N ILE A 6 6.64 4.64 -32.87
CA ILE A 6 7.52 5.82 -32.84
C ILE A 6 8.90 5.47 -32.25
N ASP A 7 8.94 4.64 -31.20
CA ASP A 7 10.19 4.20 -30.55
C ASP A 7 11.09 3.39 -31.50
N ARG A 8 10.49 2.55 -32.35
CA ARG A 8 11.20 1.77 -33.38
C ARG A 8 11.92 2.64 -34.41
N PHE A 9 11.46 3.86 -34.64
CA PHE A 9 12.02 4.78 -35.63
C PHE A 9 13.05 5.77 -35.08
N TYR A 10 13.06 6.03 -33.76
CA TYR A 10 13.85 7.13 -33.20
C TYR A 10 15.09 6.68 -32.38
N THR A 11 15.15 5.44 -31.87
CA THR A 11 16.28 5.01 -31.05
C THR A 11 16.48 3.49 -31.17
N ALA A 12 17.72 3.04 -31.39
CA ALA A 12 18.05 1.62 -31.53
C ALA A 12 17.93 0.80 -30.23
N GLY A 13 17.27 1.33 -29.18
CA GLY A 13 17.07 0.68 -27.89
C GLY A 13 15.61 0.78 -27.46
N LEU A 14 14.97 -0.37 -27.25
CA LEU A 14 13.57 -0.57 -26.83
C LEU A 14 13.31 -0.15 -25.36
N ASP A 15 14.08 0.79 -24.83
CA ASP A 15 14.23 0.94 -23.39
C ASP A 15 13.18 1.89 -22.79
N TRP A 16 12.80 2.95 -23.52
CA TRP A 16 11.84 3.95 -23.03
C TRP A 16 10.39 3.56 -23.27
N SER A 17 10.07 3.00 -24.44
CA SER A 17 8.70 2.56 -24.74
C SER A 17 8.22 1.42 -23.84
N LEU A 18 9.12 0.55 -23.39
CA LEU A 18 8.79 -0.57 -22.51
C LEU A 18 8.34 -0.09 -21.12
N ILE A 19 8.95 0.96 -20.58
CA ILE A 19 8.54 1.58 -19.31
C ILE A 19 7.15 2.19 -19.46
N VAL A 20 6.91 2.92 -20.54
CA VAL A 20 5.60 3.55 -20.82
C VAL A 20 4.52 2.48 -21.02
N ALA A 21 4.82 1.42 -21.77
CA ALA A 21 3.92 0.28 -21.96
C ALA A 21 3.64 -0.44 -20.64
N GLY A 22 4.64 -0.62 -19.78
CA GLY A 22 4.49 -1.19 -18.44
C GLY A 22 3.58 -0.35 -17.55
N ALA A 23 3.73 0.98 -17.57
CA ALA A 23 2.88 1.90 -16.81
C ALA A 23 1.41 1.86 -17.31
N LEU A 24 1.21 1.82 -18.62
CA LEU A 24 -0.10 1.63 -19.25
C LEU A 24 -0.73 0.29 -18.87
N ALA A 25 0.04 -0.79 -18.87
CA ALA A 25 -0.43 -2.10 -18.42
C ALA A 25 -0.82 -2.09 -16.93
N MET A 26 -0.05 -1.39 -16.09
CA MET A 26 -0.36 -1.25 -14.67
C MET A 26 -1.68 -0.48 -14.45
N LEU A 27 -1.88 0.62 -15.17
CA LEU A 27 -3.16 1.36 -15.18
C LEU A 27 -4.31 0.49 -15.66
N TRP A 28 -4.09 -0.33 -16.69
CA TRP A 28 -5.08 -1.26 -17.19
C TRP A 28 -5.47 -2.29 -16.13
N VAL A 29 -4.52 -2.83 -15.36
CA VAL A 29 -4.82 -3.76 -14.27
C VAL A 29 -5.60 -3.09 -13.13
N PHE A 30 -5.40 -1.80 -12.88
CA PHE A 30 -6.24 -1.08 -11.91
C PHE A 30 -7.65 -0.80 -12.42
N ALA A 31 -7.82 -0.56 -13.72
CA ALA A 31 -9.12 -0.30 -14.34
C ALA A 31 -9.92 -1.59 -14.65
N CYS A 32 -9.25 -2.72 -14.91
CA CYS A 32 -9.90 -3.96 -15.31
C CYS A 32 -10.89 -4.52 -14.27
N PRO A 33 -10.59 -4.54 -12.95
CA PRO A 33 -11.52 -5.03 -11.93
C PRO A 33 -12.82 -4.23 -11.84
N SER A 34 -12.78 -2.92 -12.10
CA SER A 34 -13.98 -2.06 -12.07
C SER A 34 -14.83 -2.19 -13.33
N LEU A 35 -14.22 -2.50 -14.48
CA LEU A 35 -14.91 -2.60 -15.77
C LEU A 35 -15.43 -4.01 -16.07
N LEU A 36 -14.70 -5.05 -15.68
CA LEU A 36 -14.97 -6.43 -16.12
C LEU A 36 -15.73 -7.26 -15.08
N MET A 37 -15.59 -6.96 -13.79
CA MET A 37 -16.19 -7.76 -12.72
C MET A 37 -17.45 -7.09 -12.16
N ARG A 38 -18.58 -7.80 -12.24
CA ARG A 38 -19.87 -7.32 -11.72
C ARG A 38 -19.94 -7.34 -10.18
N LYS A 39 -19.18 -8.23 -9.52
CA LYS A 39 -19.02 -8.34 -8.06
C LYS A 39 -17.62 -8.89 -7.69
N PRO A 40 -16.55 -8.12 -7.91
CA PRO A 40 -15.21 -8.57 -7.54
C PRO A 40 -15.09 -8.72 -6.02
N THR A 41 -14.56 -9.85 -5.56
CA THR A 41 -14.14 -10.03 -4.16
C THR A 41 -12.93 -9.12 -3.91
N PHE A 42 -12.82 -8.52 -2.72
CA PHE A 42 -11.73 -7.59 -2.36
C PHE A 42 -10.33 -8.14 -2.72
N LEU A 43 -10.04 -9.40 -2.37
CA LEU A 43 -8.80 -10.09 -2.74
C LEU A 43 -8.55 -10.15 -4.26
N LYS A 44 -9.59 -10.34 -5.07
CA LYS A 44 -9.47 -10.41 -6.54
C LYS A 44 -9.14 -9.07 -7.17
N ILE A 45 -9.29 -7.96 -6.44
CA ILE A 45 -8.88 -6.62 -6.88
C ILE A 45 -7.44 -6.35 -6.42
N VAL A 46 -7.16 -6.60 -5.13
CA VAL A 46 -5.90 -6.21 -4.49
C VAL A 46 -4.73 -7.07 -4.96
N VAL A 47 -4.90 -8.39 -5.11
CA VAL A 47 -3.82 -9.29 -5.52
C VAL A 47 -3.26 -8.94 -6.92
N PRO A 48 -4.07 -8.82 -7.99
CA PRO A 48 -3.53 -8.45 -9.30
C PRO A 48 -2.97 -7.02 -9.31
N ALA A 49 -3.55 -6.09 -8.55
CA ALA A 49 -3.01 -4.75 -8.36
C ALA A 49 -1.58 -4.79 -7.77
N LEU A 50 -1.35 -5.57 -6.72
CA LEU A 50 -0.01 -5.75 -6.12
C LEU A 50 0.97 -6.41 -7.09
N LEU A 51 0.52 -7.45 -7.80
CA LEU A 51 1.35 -8.12 -8.81
C LEU A 51 1.74 -7.18 -9.96
N ALA A 52 0.82 -6.33 -10.42
CA ALA A 52 1.11 -5.36 -11.46
C ALA A 52 2.16 -4.33 -11.01
N VAL A 53 2.08 -3.85 -9.77
CA VAL A 53 3.09 -2.95 -9.19
C VAL A 53 4.44 -3.65 -9.09
N LEU A 54 4.49 -4.89 -8.58
CA LEU A 54 5.73 -5.66 -8.49
C LEU A 54 6.34 -5.94 -9.87
N ALA A 55 5.53 -6.27 -10.87
CA ALA A 55 5.98 -6.52 -12.23
C ALA A 55 6.53 -5.24 -12.88
N PHE A 56 5.86 -4.10 -12.69
CA PHE A 56 6.34 -2.81 -13.17
C PHE A 56 7.67 -2.42 -12.51
N LEU A 57 7.78 -2.55 -11.19
CA LEU A 57 9.03 -2.25 -10.46
C LEU A 57 10.17 -3.18 -10.88
N LEU A 58 9.87 -4.45 -11.18
CA LEU A 58 10.86 -5.39 -11.71
C LEU A 58 11.35 -4.98 -13.09
N LEU A 59 10.44 -4.54 -13.96
CA LEU A 59 10.75 -4.00 -15.28
C LEU A 59 11.66 -2.77 -15.16
N VAL A 60 11.34 -1.85 -14.25
CA VAL A 60 12.19 -0.68 -13.95
C VAL A 60 13.57 -1.12 -13.44
N ASN A 61 13.64 -2.11 -12.55
CA ASN A 61 14.91 -2.61 -12.03
C ASN A 61 15.84 -3.19 -13.11
N ARG A 62 15.28 -3.83 -14.14
CA ARG A 62 16.08 -4.36 -15.27
C ARG A 62 16.80 -3.26 -16.06
N PHE A 63 16.28 -2.04 -16.06
CA PHE A 63 16.94 -0.90 -16.71
C PHE A 63 18.09 -0.34 -15.88
N PHE A 64 17.99 -0.39 -14.55
CA PHE A 64 19.06 0.03 -13.66
C PHE A 64 20.01 -1.14 -13.40
N PHE A 65 20.95 -1.37 -14.32
CA PHE A 65 21.92 -2.48 -14.38
C PHE A 65 22.71 -2.78 -13.08
N MET A 66 22.71 -1.87 -12.10
CA MET A 66 23.60 -1.89 -10.93
C MET A 66 22.90 -1.86 -9.57
N ALA A 67 21.57 -1.92 -9.52
CA ALA A 67 20.86 -1.61 -8.29
C ALA A 67 19.98 -2.77 -7.81
N ASP A 68 20.34 -3.38 -6.68
CA ASP A 68 19.55 -4.42 -5.99
C ASP A 68 18.39 -3.84 -5.16
N TRP A 69 18.01 -2.60 -5.44
CA TRP A 69 16.95 -1.87 -4.74
C TRP A 69 15.60 -2.57 -4.89
N TYR A 70 15.34 -3.29 -5.98
CA TYR A 70 14.08 -4.03 -6.11
C TYR A 70 13.91 -5.05 -5.00
N ALA A 71 14.89 -5.94 -4.80
CA ALA A 71 14.79 -7.00 -3.81
C ALA A 71 14.91 -6.48 -2.38
N ARG A 72 15.79 -5.50 -2.14
CA ARG A 72 16.08 -5.00 -0.78
C ARG A 72 15.16 -3.88 -0.31
N LEU A 73 14.55 -3.14 -1.22
CA LEU A 73 13.74 -1.95 -0.91
C LEU A 73 12.31 -2.12 -1.42
N ALA A 74 12.12 -2.28 -2.73
CA ALA A 74 10.80 -2.21 -3.35
C ALA A 74 9.89 -3.39 -2.95
N LEU A 75 10.44 -4.61 -3.01
CA LEU A 75 9.75 -5.85 -2.69
C LEU A 75 9.25 -5.88 -1.23
N PRO A 76 10.08 -5.63 -0.20
CA PRO A 76 9.61 -5.63 1.18
C PRO A 76 8.60 -4.51 1.47
N ILE A 77 8.75 -3.31 0.87
CA ILE A 77 7.78 -2.21 1.03
C ILE A 77 6.42 -2.60 0.45
N VAL A 78 6.39 -3.11 -0.78
CA VAL A 78 5.15 -3.52 -1.45
C VAL A 78 4.51 -4.71 -0.74
N LEU A 79 5.29 -5.65 -0.20
CA LEU A 79 4.77 -6.76 0.60
C LEU A 79 4.12 -6.27 1.91
N VAL A 80 4.79 -5.40 2.67
CA VAL A 80 4.22 -4.87 3.92
C VAL A 80 2.97 -4.06 3.63
N PHE A 81 3.01 -3.18 2.63
CA PHE A 81 1.84 -2.41 2.21
C PHE A 81 0.68 -3.33 1.79
N GLY A 82 0.96 -4.30 0.92
CA GLY A 82 -0.03 -5.27 0.45
C GLY A 82 -0.63 -6.11 1.57
N ALA A 83 0.21 -6.60 2.49
CA ALA A 83 -0.24 -7.35 3.67
C ALA A 83 -1.18 -6.52 4.55
N LEU A 84 -0.84 -5.25 4.82
CA LEU A 84 -1.68 -4.34 5.60
C LEU A 84 -3.01 -4.07 4.91
N VAL A 85 -3.00 -3.80 3.60
CA VAL A 85 -4.23 -3.59 2.81
C VAL A 85 -5.11 -4.84 2.82
N ILE A 86 -4.53 -6.02 2.65
CA ILE A 86 -5.26 -7.30 2.68
C ILE A 86 -5.86 -7.53 4.06
N VAL A 87 -5.08 -7.39 5.14
CA VAL A 87 -5.55 -7.61 6.52
C VAL A 87 -6.65 -6.62 6.88
N CYS A 88 -6.42 -5.31 6.68
CA CYS A 88 -7.43 -4.30 6.98
C CYS A 88 -8.69 -4.48 6.13
N GLY A 89 -8.54 -4.76 4.83
CA GLY A 89 -9.68 -4.95 3.95
C GLY A 89 -10.48 -6.21 4.24
N GLU A 90 -9.83 -7.34 4.53
CA GLU A 90 -10.51 -8.58 4.96
C GLU A 90 -11.25 -8.37 6.29
N LEU A 91 -10.65 -7.68 7.26
CA LEU A 91 -11.28 -7.36 8.54
C LEU A 91 -12.54 -6.49 8.38
N ILE A 92 -12.51 -5.54 7.42
CA ILE A 92 -13.66 -4.70 7.07
C ILE A 92 -14.74 -5.50 6.34
N VAL A 93 -14.36 -6.27 5.31
CA VAL A 93 -15.30 -7.06 4.49
C VAL A 93 -15.99 -8.15 5.32
N ARG A 94 -15.28 -8.79 6.25
CA ARG A 94 -15.83 -9.78 7.20
C ARG A 94 -16.67 -9.15 8.32
N ARG A 95 -16.83 -7.82 8.33
CA ARG A 95 -17.55 -7.06 9.37
C ARG A 95 -17.06 -7.30 10.80
N ILE A 96 -15.80 -7.73 10.96
CA ILE A 96 -15.16 -7.92 12.27
C ILE A 96 -14.96 -6.56 12.94
N LEU A 97 -14.53 -5.56 12.15
CA LEU A 97 -14.41 -4.17 12.59
C LEU A 97 -15.73 -3.43 12.29
N ARG A 98 -16.44 -3.01 13.33
CA ARG A 98 -17.68 -2.20 13.19
C ARG A 98 -17.38 -0.72 13.35
N SER A 99 -17.86 0.09 12.41
CA SER A 99 -17.92 1.57 12.37
C SER A 99 -16.73 2.33 12.99
N PHE A 100 -16.61 2.36 14.32
CA PHE A 100 -15.58 3.09 15.04
C PHE A 100 -14.20 2.40 15.07
N TYR A 101 -14.15 1.08 14.86
CA TYR A 101 -12.88 0.33 14.82
C TYR A 101 -12.13 0.47 13.47
N ILE A 102 -12.82 0.97 12.43
CA ILE A 102 -12.26 1.18 11.09
C ILE A 102 -11.17 2.27 11.09
N PRO A 103 -11.43 3.51 11.55
CA PRO A 103 -10.40 4.54 11.61
C PRO A 103 -9.24 4.15 12.53
N ALA A 104 -9.51 3.46 13.63
CA ALA A 104 -8.48 2.95 14.55
C ALA A 104 -7.54 1.94 13.85
N ALA A 105 -8.11 1.00 13.09
CA ALA A 105 -7.33 0.03 12.33
C ALA A 105 -6.51 0.68 11.21
N ILE A 106 -7.06 1.67 10.51
CA ILE A 106 -6.34 2.43 9.47
C ILE A 106 -5.18 3.20 10.09
N LEU A 107 -5.40 3.94 11.19
CA LEU A 107 -4.35 4.65 11.91
C LEU A 107 -3.23 3.70 12.32
N THR A 108 -3.58 2.56 12.92
CA THR A 108 -2.61 1.54 13.33
C THR A 108 -1.82 1.00 12.12
N ALA A 109 -2.49 0.72 11.00
CA ALA A 109 -1.85 0.24 9.79
C ALA A 109 -0.88 1.28 9.19
N VAL A 110 -1.25 2.57 9.19
CA VAL A 110 -0.37 3.66 8.76
C VAL A 110 0.88 3.73 9.64
N GLY A 111 0.74 3.63 10.96
CA GLY A 111 1.88 3.62 11.89
C GLY A 111 2.84 2.46 11.64
N ILE A 112 2.30 1.26 11.41
CA ILE A 112 3.09 0.07 11.05
C ILE A 112 3.80 0.29 9.71
N LEU A 113 3.10 0.82 8.70
CA LEU A 113 3.65 1.07 7.37
C LEU A 113 4.83 2.06 7.41
N VAL A 114 4.67 3.19 8.08
CA VAL A 114 5.72 4.22 8.20
C VAL A 114 6.96 3.64 8.88
N SER A 115 6.76 2.86 9.93
CA SER A 115 7.86 2.25 10.68
C SER A 115 8.58 1.16 9.89
N ALA A 116 7.82 0.36 9.14
CA ALA A 116 8.38 -0.64 8.25
C ALA A 116 9.19 0.01 7.12
N ILE A 117 8.69 1.10 6.52
CA ILE A 117 9.42 1.86 5.49
C ILE A 117 10.73 2.39 6.05
N GLU A 118 10.74 3.02 7.22
CA GLU A 118 11.98 3.52 7.82
C GLU A 118 12.99 2.40 8.09
N LEU A 119 12.52 1.27 8.64
CA LEU A 119 13.38 0.13 8.88
C LEU A 119 14.01 -0.40 7.59
N ILE A 120 13.21 -0.54 6.52
CA ILE A 120 13.67 -1.03 5.22
C ILE A 120 14.65 -0.03 4.57
N VAL A 121 14.35 1.26 4.66
CA VAL A 121 15.19 2.34 4.10
C VAL A 121 16.52 2.45 4.86
N ASN A 122 16.50 2.45 6.19
CA ASN A 122 17.73 2.53 7.00
C ASN A 122 18.61 1.29 6.81
N ARG A 123 18.00 0.10 6.69
CA ARG A 123 18.71 -1.13 6.31
C ARG A 123 19.39 -1.02 4.96
N TYR A 124 18.72 -0.39 3.98
CA TYR A 124 19.26 -0.24 2.62
C TYR A 124 20.37 0.82 2.54
N LEU A 125 20.21 1.96 3.23
CA LEU A 125 21.14 3.10 3.15
C LEU A 125 22.34 2.99 4.10
N ILE A 126 22.13 2.49 5.31
CA ILE A 126 23.10 2.58 6.41
C ILE A 126 23.59 1.18 6.83
N GLY A 127 22.89 0.11 6.42
CA GLY A 127 23.20 -1.27 6.82
C GLY A 127 22.83 -1.60 8.28
N HIS A 128 22.49 -0.59 9.07
CA HIS A 128 22.09 -0.72 10.47
C HIS A 128 20.59 -0.54 10.66
N ILE A 129 20.04 -1.29 11.62
CA ILE A 129 18.69 -1.06 12.15
C ILE A 129 18.78 0.08 13.15
N SER A 130 18.61 1.30 12.69
CA SER A 130 18.35 2.43 13.57
C SER A 130 16.92 2.90 13.31
N ILE A 131 16.18 3.15 14.39
CA ILE A 131 14.85 3.75 14.34
C ILE A 131 15.05 5.08 15.04
N GLN A 132 15.14 6.17 14.29
CA GLN A 132 15.45 7.49 14.87
C GLN A 132 14.34 8.49 14.58
N TRP A 133 13.77 8.47 13.37
CA TRP A 133 12.74 9.43 12.96
C TRP A 133 11.33 8.83 13.07
N SER A 134 11.15 7.51 12.90
CA SER A 134 9.83 6.89 12.92
C SER A 134 9.29 6.82 14.33
N LEU A 135 10.14 6.88 15.37
CA LEU A 135 9.70 6.98 16.76
C LEU A 135 8.82 8.22 16.97
N PHE A 136 9.17 9.36 16.35
CA PHE A 136 8.36 10.58 16.44
C PHE A 136 7.00 10.47 15.73
N VAL A 137 6.87 9.56 14.76
CA VAL A 137 5.60 9.27 14.07
C VAL A 137 4.84 8.13 14.76
N LEU A 138 5.56 7.14 15.30
CA LEU A 138 5.04 5.97 15.98
C LEU A 138 4.42 6.36 17.32
N ILE A 139 5.01 7.30 18.07
CA ILE A 139 4.47 7.79 19.34
C ILE A 139 3.07 8.41 19.18
N PRO A 140 2.83 9.40 18.31
CA PRO A 140 1.48 9.93 18.10
C PRO A 140 0.57 8.90 17.45
N CYS A 141 1.08 8.03 16.58
CA CYS A 141 0.25 7.00 15.94
C CYS A 141 -0.22 5.92 16.95
N LEU A 142 0.65 5.47 17.85
CA LEU A 142 0.32 4.58 18.97
C LEU A 142 -0.54 5.28 20.02
N ALA A 143 -0.29 6.56 20.30
CA ALA A 143 -1.14 7.34 21.19
C ALA A 143 -2.56 7.48 20.62
N LEU A 144 -2.70 7.80 19.32
CA LEU A 144 -3.99 7.87 18.65
C LEU A 144 -4.66 6.50 18.54
N ALA A 145 -3.90 5.44 18.25
CA ALA A 145 -4.43 4.07 18.27
C ALA A 145 -4.91 3.68 19.67
N GLY A 146 -4.15 3.99 20.71
CA GLY A 146 -4.49 3.75 22.11
C GLY A 146 -5.72 4.55 22.55
N ILE A 147 -5.82 5.82 22.15
CA ILE A 147 -6.99 6.67 22.38
C ILE A 147 -8.21 6.09 21.64
N ALA A 148 -8.06 5.72 20.38
CA ALA A 148 -9.14 5.14 19.59
C ALA A 148 -9.61 3.81 20.17
N VAL A 149 -8.70 2.96 20.63
CA VAL A 149 -9.01 1.70 21.33
C VAL A 149 -9.65 1.95 22.68
N SER A 150 -9.18 2.93 23.46
CA SER A 150 -9.74 3.34 24.75
C SER A 150 -11.17 3.85 24.61
N ILE A 151 -11.41 4.72 23.63
CA ILE A 151 -12.74 5.24 23.30
C ILE A 151 -13.64 4.10 22.81
N ALA A 152 -13.12 3.19 21.97
CA ALA A 152 -13.87 2.04 21.48
C ALA A 152 -14.20 1.02 22.59
N ARG A 153 -13.39 0.92 23.65
CA ARG A 153 -13.64 0.09 24.83
C ARG A 153 -14.76 0.66 25.70
N ARG A 154 -14.95 1.98 25.74
CA ARG A 154 -15.99 2.65 26.53
C ARG A 154 -17.28 2.78 25.70
N ARG A 155 -18.15 1.78 25.79
CA ARG A 155 -19.53 1.83 25.25
C ARG A 155 -20.30 3.08 25.67
N SER A 156 -19.99 3.68 26.84
CA SER A 156 -20.63 4.91 27.30
C SER A 156 -20.42 6.10 26.35
N ILE A 157 -19.27 6.22 25.69
CA ILE A 157 -19.00 7.30 24.73
C ILE A 157 -19.74 7.04 23.41
N GLN A 158 -19.94 5.77 23.03
CA GLN A 158 -20.77 5.43 21.86
C GLN A 158 -22.23 5.79 22.08
N ASP A 159 -22.76 5.55 23.28
CA ASP A 159 -24.12 5.95 23.64
C ASP A 159 -24.26 7.48 23.75
N GLU A 160 -23.23 8.18 24.24
CA GLU A 160 -23.20 9.64 24.28
C GLU A 160 -23.18 10.27 22.89
N ILE A 161 -22.37 9.72 21.97
CA ILE A 161 -22.29 10.18 20.59
C ILE A 161 -23.58 9.84 19.85
N ARG A 162 -24.12 8.62 20.00
CA ARG A 162 -25.39 8.23 19.37
C ARG A 162 -26.56 9.09 19.89
N LYS A 163 -26.59 9.42 21.19
CA LYS A 163 -27.53 10.39 21.78
C LYS A 163 -27.37 11.79 21.19
N ARG A 164 -26.13 12.27 21.01
CA ARG A 164 -25.86 13.60 20.44
C ARG A 164 -26.06 13.69 18.93
N LEU A 165 -25.99 12.55 18.23
CA LEU A 165 -26.19 12.46 16.78
C LEU A 165 -27.62 12.07 16.36
N HIS A 166 -28.59 12.05 17.28
CA HIS A 166 -30.02 11.79 17.01
C HIS A 166 -30.27 10.65 15.99
N LEU A 167 -29.64 9.49 16.19
CA LEU A 167 -29.99 8.20 15.56
C LEU A 167 -30.68 7.30 16.59
#